data_AF-G1X6J4-F1
#
_entry.id   AF-G1X6J4-F1
#
_cell.length_a   1.000
_cell.length_b   1.000
_cell.length_c   1.000
_cell.angle_alpha   90.00
_cell.angle_beta   90.00
_cell.angle_gamma   90.00
#
_symmetry.space_group_name_H-M   'P 1'
#
loop_
_entity.id
_entity.type
_entity.pdbx_description
1 polymer ?
#
loop_
_entity_poly.entity_id
_entity_poly.type
_entity_poly.pdbx_seq_one_letter_code
_entity_poly.pdbx_strand_id
1 'polypeptide(L)'
;MDFASLGLGSLPRQSLVEDTVDYYIHLVPTSTAAASQNDVKSELEKLLPDILKAIKPFTDDFIWQRDEFKLNIAENDAIACLHGRIEFGESIDDEWFTVFLLREISKLFPQLWIRVTDTDGEFLLIEAAHALPKWLSPEVADNRVWISNGALRIIPRSKDERAAAKAGQLSSLRAKDAIRFLEKSQADLLHIQLVEEEAFYRISK
;
A
#
# COMPACT_ATOMS: atom_id res chain seq x y z
N MET A 1 -10.91 47.67 31.45
CA MET A 1 -10.71 46.21 31.66
C MET A 1 -11.40 45.53 30.51
N ASP A 2 -10.62 44.79 29.74
CA ASP A 2 -10.86 44.40 28.37
C ASP A 2 -11.35 42.94 28.31
N PHE A 3 -12.44 42.68 27.59
CA PHE A 3 -12.99 41.33 27.36
C PHE A 3 -12.83 40.88 25.90
N ALA A 4 -11.99 41.57 25.12
CA ALA A 4 -11.70 41.21 23.73
C ALA A 4 -10.37 40.45 23.54
N SER A 5 -9.81 39.80 24.58
CA SER A 5 -8.47 39.18 24.54
C SER A 5 -8.40 37.65 24.50
N LEU A 6 -9.49 36.93 24.28
CA LEU A 6 -9.42 35.47 24.08
C LEU A 6 -9.56 35.14 22.60
N GLY A 7 -8.49 35.45 21.85
CA GLY A 7 -8.28 35.05 20.47
C GLY A 7 -8.18 33.53 20.31
N LEU A 8 -9.32 32.84 20.43
CA LEU A 8 -9.53 31.49 19.90
C LEU A 8 -10.49 31.59 18.72
N GLY A 9 -10.12 32.42 17.74
CA GLY A 9 -10.54 32.14 16.38
C GLY A 9 -9.93 30.79 16.02
N SER A 10 -10.76 29.80 15.69
CA SER A 10 -10.32 28.53 15.16
C SER A 10 -9.35 28.81 14.02
N LEU A 11 -8.06 28.59 14.27
CA LEU A 11 -7.06 28.58 13.21
C LEU A 11 -7.60 27.60 12.15
N PRO A 12 -7.63 27.97 10.85
CA PRO A 12 -7.75 26.94 9.84
C PRO A 12 -6.55 26.01 10.06
N ARG A 13 -6.79 24.82 10.61
CA ARG A 13 -5.77 23.78 10.68
C ARG A 13 -5.41 23.53 9.24
N GLN A 14 -4.20 23.95 8.86
CA GLN A 14 -3.59 23.51 7.62
C GLN A 14 -3.63 21.99 7.68
N SER A 15 -4.39 21.39 6.77
CA SER A 15 -4.15 20.02 6.32
C SER A 15 -2.66 19.96 6.00
N LEU A 16 -1.88 19.34 6.88
CA LEU A 16 -0.52 18.98 6.53
C LEU A 16 -0.68 17.88 5.49
N VAL A 17 0.08 17.96 4.41
CA VAL A 17 0.13 16.95 3.35
C VAL A 17 0.55 15.56 3.92
N GLU A 18 0.87 15.50 5.21
CA GLU A 18 1.41 14.38 6.00
C GLU A 18 0.34 13.34 6.42
N ASP A 19 -0.95 13.67 6.46
CA ASP A 19 -1.99 12.73 6.93
C ASP A 19 -2.66 11.96 5.78
N THR A 20 -1.87 11.40 4.87
CA THR A 20 -2.39 10.68 3.70
C THR A 20 -1.93 9.25 3.59
N VAL A 21 -2.82 8.38 3.14
CA VAL A 21 -2.49 7.01 2.73
C VAL A 21 -2.65 6.88 1.23
N ASP A 22 -1.56 6.54 0.55
CA ASP A 22 -1.48 6.22 -0.88
C ASP A 22 -1.49 4.70 -1.07
N TYR A 23 -2.26 4.22 -2.04
CA TYR A 23 -2.30 2.80 -2.38
C TYR A 23 -2.34 2.56 -3.87
N TYR A 24 -1.63 1.50 -4.27
CA TYR A 24 -1.45 1.08 -5.65
C TYR A 24 -1.86 -0.39 -5.77
N ILE A 25 -2.76 -0.69 -6.69
CA ILE A 25 -3.23 -2.05 -6.97
C ILE A 25 -2.78 -2.41 -8.38
N HIS A 26 -1.91 -3.41 -8.47
CA HIS A 26 -1.34 -3.91 -9.71
C HIS A 26 -1.96 -5.26 -10.06
N LEU A 27 -2.27 -5.44 -11.34
CA LEU A 27 -2.64 -6.74 -11.89
C LEU A 27 -1.36 -7.49 -12.27
N VAL A 28 -1.07 -8.59 -11.58
CA VAL A 28 0.05 -9.47 -11.92
C VAL A 28 -0.53 -10.80 -12.42
N PRO A 29 -0.57 -11.00 -13.75
CA PRO A 29 -1.18 -12.20 -14.31
C PRO A 29 -0.41 -13.45 -13.89
N THR A 30 -1.13 -14.52 -13.54
CA THR A 30 -0.57 -15.85 -13.28
C THR A 30 -0.10 -16.56 -14.55
N SER A 31 -0.47 -16.03 -15.72
CA SER A 31 -0.13 -16.58 -17.04
C SER A 31 1.15 -15.93 -17.58
N THR A 32 2.07 -16.75 -18.09
CA THR A 32 3.38 -16.36 -18.61
C THR A 32 3.35 -15.54 -19.91
N ALA A 33 2.17 -15.23 -20.45
CA ALA A 33 2.06 -14.36 -21.61
C ALA A 33 2.25 -12.90 -21.18
N ALA A 34 3.27 -12.23 -21.73
CA ALA A 34 3.48 -10.80 -21.50
C ALA A 34 2.32 -10.01 -22.12
N ALA A 35 1.35 -9.62 -21.30
CA ALA A 35 0.28 -8.71 -21.69
C ALA A 35 0.86 -7.31 -21.95
N SER A 36 0.35 -6.61 -22.95
CA SER A 36 0.75 -5.21 -23.16
C SER A 36 0.18 -4.35 -22.02
N GLN A 37 0.80 -3.18 -21.75
CA GLN A 37 0.28 -2.27 -20.73
C GLN A 37 -1.14 -1.76 -21.06
N ASN A 38 -1.51 -1.71 -22.33
CA ASN A 38 -2.88 -1.39 -22.76
C ASN A 38 -3.86 -2.50 -22.40
N ASP A 39 -3.46 -3.77 -22.53
CA ASP A 39 -4.29 -4.91 -22.15
C ASP A 39 -4.48 -4.94 -20.62
N VAL A 40 -3.40 -4.73 -19.86
CA VAL A 40 -3.45 -4.63 -18.39
C VAL A 40 -4.38 -3.50 -17.96
N LYS A 41 -4.25 -2.32 -18.57
CA LYS A 41 -5.13 -1.17 -18.28
C LYS A 41 -6.60 -1.50 -18.57
N SER A 42 -6.89 -2.08 -19.74
CA SER A 42 -8.26 -2.45 -20.11
C SER A 42 -8.86 -3.47 -19.13
N GLU A 43 -8.05 -4.39 -18.63
CA GLU A 43 -8.51 -5.37 -17.64
C GLU A 43 -8.74 -4.73 -16.27
N LEU A 44 -7.87 -3.82 -15.84
CA LEU A 44 -8.10 -3.03 -14.63
C LEU A 44 -9.37 -2.17 -14.71
N GLU A 45 -9.66 -1.57 -15.88
CA GLU A 45 -10.89 -0.82 -16.13
C GLU A 45 -12.14 -1.69 -15.96
N LYS A 46 -12.08 -2.96 -16.36
CA LYS A 46 -13.18 -3.92 -16.16
C LYS A 46 -13.30 -4.38 -14.70
N LEU A 47 -12.17 -4.60 -14.02
CA LEU A 47 -12.16 -5.06 -12.62
C LEU A 47 -12.58 -3.97 -11.63
N LEU A 48 -12.29 -2.69 -11.93
CA LEU A 48 -12.59 -1.56 -11.06
C LEU A 48 -14.05 -1.53 -10.53
N PRO A 49 -15.11 -1.62 -11.36
CA PRO A 49 -16.48 -1.64 -10.87
C PRO A 49 -16.79 -2.86 -9.99
N ASP A 50 -16.20 -4.02 -10.30
CA ASP A 50 -16.38 -5.24 -9.50
C ASP A 50 -15.69 -5.12 -8.14
N ILE A 51 -14.50 -4.52 -8.08
CA ILE A 51 -13.77 -4.23 -6.85
C ILE A 51 -14.59 -3.29 -5.96
N LEU A 52 -15.05 -2.16 -6.50
CA LEU A 52 -15.85 -1.18 -5.75
C LEU A 52 -17.17 -1.78 -5.25
N LYS A 53 -17.84 -2.60 -6.08
CA LYS A 53 -19.04 -3.32 -5.69
C LYS A 53 -18.77 -4.32 -4.56
N ALA A 54 -17.63 -5.01 -4.60
CA ALA A 54 -17.27 -6.02 -3.62
C ALA A 54 -16.99 -5.43 -2.23
N ILE A 55 -16.40 -4.23 -2.16
CA ILE A 55 -16.12 -3.56 -0.89
C ILE A 55 -17.26 -2.72 -0.34
N LYS A 56 -18.26 -2.39 -1.17
CA LYS A 56 -19.41 -1.57 -0.80
C LYS A 56 -20.09 -1.98 0.52
N PRO A 57 -20.30 -3.27 0.82
CA PRO A 57 -20.92 -3.69 2.10
C PRO A 57 -20.12 -3.29 3.34
N PHE A 58 -18.81 -3.05 3.21
CA PHE A 58 -17.97 -2.58 4.32
C PHE A 58 -18.05 -1.06 4.47
N THR A 59 -18.21 -0.33 3.36
CA THR A 59 -18.14 1.14 3.34
C THR A 59 -19.49 1.84 3.55
N ASP A 60 -20.61 1.14 3.36
CA ASP A 60 -21.96 1.76 3.35
C ASP A 60 -22.33 2.51 4.63
N ASP A 61 -21.91 2.00 5.79
CA ASP A 61 -22.20 2.60 7.11
C ASP A 61 -20.94 3.23 7.75
N PHE A 62 -19.80 3.23 7.04
CA PHE A 62 -18.57 3.81 7.55
C PHE A 62 -18.55 5.33 7.38
N ILE A 63 -18.23 6.05 8.45
CA ILE A 63 -18.18 7.51 8.45
C ILE A 63 -16.73 7.96 8.33
N TRP A 64 -16.31 8.32 7.12
CA TRP A 64 -15.01 8.89 6.83
C TRP A 64 -14.87 10.31 7.41
N GLN A 65 -13.68 10.66 7.89
CA GLN A 65 -13.41 12.00 8.42
C GLN A 65 -13.21 13.03 7.31
N ARG A 66 -12.33 12.74 6.34
CA ARG A 66 -11.98 13.68 5.25
C ARG A 66 -12.28 13.09 3.88
N ASP A 67 -11.53 12.07 3.48
CA ASP A 67 -11.69 11.42 2.17
C ASP A 67 -12.22 10.00 2.31
N GLU A 68 -13.19 9.64 1.46
CA GLU A 68 -13.63 8.26 1.30
C GLU A 68 -12.66 7.45 0.43
N PHE A 69 -12.66 6.14 0.62
CA PHE A 69 -11.91 5.20 -0.21
C PHE A 69 -12.31 5.32 -1.69
N LYS A 70 -11.33 5.51 -2.58
CA LYS A 70 -11.54 5.72 -4.01
C LYS A 70 -10.44 5.08 -4.83
N LEU A 71 -10.80 4.53 -5.98
CA LEU A 71 -9.85 3.92 -6.92
C LEU A 71 -10.02 4.53 -8.30
N ASN A 72 -8.90 4.91 -8.91
CA ASN A 72 -8.84 5.45 -10.26
C ASN A 72 -7.79 4.72 -11.08
N ILE A 73 -7.98 4.64 -12.39
CA ILE A 73 -6.96 4.13 -13.30
C ILE A 73 -5.81 5.13 -13.35
N ALA A 74 -4.59 4.65 -13.15
CA ALA A 74 -3.38 5.45 -13.13
C ALA A 74 -2.21 4.69 -13.76
N GLU A 75 -1.06 5.36 -13.79
CA GLU A 75 0.20 4.81 -14.25
C GLU A 75 1.28 5.12 -13.20
N ASN A 76 2.04 4.10 -12.78
CA ASN A 76 3.15 4.22 -11.85
C ASN A 76 4.41 3.64 -12.52
N ASP A 77 5.44 4.47 -12.75
CA ASP A 77 6.68 4.09 -13.44
C ASP A 77 6.45 3.37 -14.79
N ALA A 78 5.52 3.93 -15.59
CA ALA A 78 5.07 3.38 -16.87
C ALA A 78 4.31 2.03 -16.79
N ILE A 79 3.76 1.70 -15.62
CA ILE A 79 2.96 0.50 -15.38
C ILE A 79 1.53 0.89 -15.03
N ALA A 80 0.56 0.35 -15.76
CA ALA A 80 -0.86 0.56 -15.48
C ALA A 80 -1.24 -0.04 -14.12
N CYS A 81 -1.98 0.72 -13.31
CA CYS A 81 -2.44 0.31 -11.99
C CYS A 81 -3.77 0.99 -11.62
N LEU A 82 -4.42 0.52 -10.57
CA LEU A 82 -5.39 1.34 -9.84
C LEU A 82 -4.65 2.08 -8.74
N HIS A 83 -4.98 3.34 -8.58
CA HIS A 83 -4.43 4.20 -7.55
C HIS A 83 -5.55 4.86 -6.77
N GLY A 84 -5.35 4.94 -5.47
CA GLY A 84 -6.16 5.76 -4.59
C GLY A 84 -5.30 6.42 -3.54
N ARG A 85 -5.81 7.53 -3.04
CA ARG A 85 -5.25 8.28 -1.93
C ARG A 85 -6.41 8.72 -1.06
N ILE A 86 -6.27 8.58 0.24
CA ILE A 86 -7.15 9.24 1.20
C ILE A 86 -6.32 10.19 2.06
N GLU A 87 -6.94 11.29 2.46
CA GLU A 87 -6.52 12.08 3.60
C GLU A 87 -7.30 11.59 4.81
N PHE A 88 -6.62 11.09 5.84
CA PHE A 88 -7.28 10.55 7.04
C PHE A 88 -7.34 11.58 8.18
N GLY A 89 -6.59 12.68 8.09
CA GLY A 89 -6.55 13.73 9.10
C GLY A 89 -6.13 13.19 10.47
N GLU A 90 -7.05 13.23 11.45
CA GLU A 90 -6.79 12.71 12.80
C GLU A 90 -7.40 11.31 13.02
N SER A 91 -8.12 10.78 12.02
CA SER A 91 -8.80 9.49 12.09
C SER A 91 -7.85 8.36 11.72
N ILE A 92 -7.17 7.83 12.73
CA ILE A 92 -6.42 6.58 12.61
C ILE A 92 -7.35 5.44 12.14
N ASP A 93 -8.65 5.50 12.47
CA ASP A 93 -9.61 4.50 12.00
C ASP A 93 -9.75 4.52 10.46
N ASP A 94 -9.72 5.69 9.80
CA ASP A 94 -9.80 5.81 8.33
C ASP A 94 -8.56 5.17 7.66
N GLU A 95 -7.37 5.41 8.23
CA GLU A 95 -6.12 4.80 7.80
C GLU A 95 -6.20 3.26 7.86
N TRP A 96 -6.54 2.71 9.02
CA TRP A 96 -6.56 1.26 9.19
C TRP A 96 -7.75 0.59 8.53
N PHE A 97 -8.88 1.28 8.40
CA PHE A 97 -10.00 0.79 7.59
C PHE A 97 -9.61 0.71 6.11
N THR A 98 -8.81 1.65 5.60
CA THR A 98 -8.24 1.55 4.25
C THR A 98 -7.36 0.31 4.09
N VAL A 99 -6.49 0.01 5.06
CA VAL A 99 -5.67 -1.23 5.03
C VAL A 99 -6.56 -2.48 5.06
N PHE A 100 -7.62 -2.48 5.87
CA PHE A 100 -8.61 -3.56 5.90
C PHE A 100 -9.25 -3.77 4.53
N LEU A 101 -9.76 -2.70 3.89
CA LEU A 101 -10.39 -2.79 2.57
C LEU A 101 -9.41 -3.34 1.52
N LEU A 102 -8.18 -2.85 1.50
CA LEU A 102 -7.14 -3.33 0.59
C LEU A 102 -6.84 -4.82 0.82
N ARG A 103 -6.77 -5.26 2.07
CA ARG A 103 -6.60 -6.69 2.39
C ARG A 103 -7.78 -7.52 1.91
N GLU A 104 -9.02 -7.09 2.10
CA GLU A 104 -10.21 -7.79 1.59
C GLU A 104 -10.24 -7.84 0.06
N ILE A 105 -9.89 -6.74 -0.62
CA ILE A 105 -9.73 -6.72 -2.10
C ILE A 105 -8.73 -7.79 -2.52
N SER A 106 -7.57 -7.88 -1.86
CA SER A 106 -6.55 -8.86 -2.22
C SER A 106 -7.00 -10.32 -2.05
N LYS A 107 -7.93 -10.61 -1.12
CA LYS A 107 -8.52 -11.94 -0.91
C LYS A 107 -9.54 -12.27 -1.99
N LEU A 108 -10.37 -11.31 -2.36
CA LEU A 108 -11.44 -11.47 -3.35
C LEU A 108 -10.91 -11.53 -4.78
N PHE A 109 -9.77 -10.89 -5.03
CA PHE A 109 -9.12 -10.83 -6.34
C PHE A 109 -7.64 -11.28 -6.22
N PRO A 110 -7.36 -12.60 -6.19
CA PRO A 110 -6.02 -13.15 -5.93
C PRO A 110 -4.94 -12.74 -6.96
N GLN A 111 -5.34 -12.26 -8.13
CA GLN A 111 -4.44 -11.72 -9.16
C GLN A 111 -3.94 -10.30 -8.87
N LEU A 112 -4.50 -9.63 -7.85
CA LEU A 112 -4.14 -8.27 -7.47
C LEU A 112 -3.04 -8.26 -6.41
N TRP A 113 -2.09 -7.38 -6.64
CA TRP A 113 -0.95 -7.11 -5.77
C TRP A 113 -1.00 -5.67 -5.34
N ILE A 114 -1.05 -5.45 -4.04
CA ILE A 114 -1.39 -4.16 -3.48
C ILE A 114 -0.22 -3.63 -2.66
N ARG A 115 0.09 -2.35 -2.85
CA ARG A 115 1.02 -1.60 -2.00
C ARG A 115 0.25 -0.48 -1.33
N VAL A 116 0.62 -0.18 -0.09
CA VAL A 116 0.02 0.90 0.69
C VAL A 116 1.13 1.59 1.47
N THR A 117 1.17 2.91 1.39
CA THR A 117 2.19 3.75 2.01
C THR A 117 1.56 5.02 2.56
N ASP A 118 2.15 5.59 3.59
CA ASP A 118 1.85 6.94 4.05
C ASP A 118 2.95 7.91 3.56
N THR A 119 3.00 9.13 4.11
CA THR A 119 4.05 10.10 3.75
C THR A 119 5.44 9.74 4.22
N ASP A 120 5.56 8.86 5.22
CA ASP A 120 6.84 8.38 5.76
C ASP A 120 7.32 7.08 5.08
N GLY A 121 6.45 6.43 4.30
CA GLY A 121 6.77 5.30 3.43
C GLY A 121 5.97 4.04 3.80
N GLU A 122 6.66 2.94 4.07
CA GLU A 122 6.04 1.62 4.30
C GLU A 122 5.58 1.48 5.77
N PHE A 123 4.55 2.24 6.17
CA PHE A 123 4.11 2.33 7.58
C PHE A 123 3.65 1.01 8.21
N LEU A 124 3.19 0.04 7.41
CA LEU A 124 2.88 -1.31 7.91
C LEU A 124 4.09 -1.97 8.61
N LEU A 125 5.31 -1.60 8.19
CA LEU A 125 6.54 -2.10 8.81
C LEU A 125 6.84 -1.46 10.17
N ILE A 126 6.22 -0.33 10.50
CA ILE A 126 6.37 0.33 11.80
C ILE A 126 5.72 -0.54 12.88
N GLU A 127 4.50 -1.02 12.65
CA GLU A 127 3.83 -1.95 13.57
C GLU A 127 4.63 -3.26 13.73
N ALA A 128 5.27 -3.72 12.66
CA ALA A 128 6.09 -4.93 12.67
C ALA A 128 7.58 -4.72 13.03
N ALA A 129 7.99 -3.53 13.50
CA ALA A 129 9.40 -3.13 13.60
C ALA A 129 10.29 -4.13 14.36
N HIS A 130 9.76 -4.76 15.42
CA HIS A 130 10.50 -5.73 16.23
C HIS A 130 10.62 -7.13 15.59
N ALA A 131 9.79 -7.43 14.60
CA ALA A 131 9.78 -8.69 13.87
C ALA A 131 10.52 -8.64 12.52
N LEU A 132 10.90 -7.43 12.06
CA LEU A 132 11.52 -7.26 10.75
C LEU A 132 12.86 -7.99 10.62
N PRO A 133 13.15 -8.56 9.44
CA PRO A 133 14.48 -9.07 9.18
C PRO A 133 15.48 -7.90 9.17
N LYS A 134 16.67 -8.10 9.75
CA LYS A 134 17.70 -7.05 9.93
C LYS A 134 18.09 -6.24 8.69
N TRP A 135 17.82 -6.75 7.50
CA TRP A 135 18.15 -6.08 6.24
C TRP A 135 17.04 -5.12 5.76
N LEU A 136 15.80 -5.29 6.21
CA LEU A 136 14.65 -4.52 5.77
C LEU A 136 14.53 -3.29 6.67
N SER A 137 15.20 -2.22 6.26
CA SER A 137 15.17 -0.91 6.90
C SER A 137 14.42 0.10 6.02
N PRO A 138 13.99 1.26 6.55
CA PRO A 138 13.26 2.27 5.79
C PRO A 138 13.95 2.66 4.47
N GLU A 139 15.30 2.74 4.46
CA GLU A 139 16.09 3.14 3.30
C GLU A 139 16.08 2.13 2.13
N VAL A 140 15.53 0.93 2.34
CA VAL A 140 15.44 -0.11 1.31
C VAL A 140 14.05 -0.73 1.19
N ALA A 141 13.09 -0.31 2.00
CA ALA A 141 11.78 -0.95 2.11
C ALA A 141 10.87 -0.66 0.91
N ASP A 142 11.07 0.49 0.24
CA ASP A 142 10.26 0.93 -0.89
C ASP A 142 10.02 -0.18 -1.92
N ASN A 143 8.74 -0.35 -2.29
CA ASN A 143 8.28 -1.30 -3.30
C ASN A 143 8.61 -2.77 -2.99
N ARG A 144 8.95 -3.12 -1.74
CA ARG A 144 9.22 -4.51 -1.34
C ARG A 144 8.08 -5.16 -0.58
N VAL A 145 7.19 -4.37 0.02
CA VAL A 145 6.08 -4.88 0.84
C VAL A 145 4.81 -4.90 0.00
N TRP A 146 4.15 -6.05 -0.05
CA TRP A 146 2.98 -6.25 -0.88
C TRP A 146 1.91 -7.04 -0.13
N ILE A 147 0.65 -6.67 -0.32
CA ILE A 147 -0.52 -7.42 0.13
C ILE A 147 -1.05 -8.20 -1.07
N SER A 148 -1.16 -9.52 -0.93
CA SER A 148 -1.74 -10.39 -1.96
C SER A 148 -2.38 -11.61 -1.31
N ASN A 149 -3.58 -11.96 -1.75
CA ASN A 149 -4.36 -13.08 -1.23
C ASN A 149 -4.52 -13.03 0.31
N GLY A 150 -4.75 -11.82 0.85
CA GLY A 150 -4.91 -11.58 2.28
C GLY A 150 -3.64 -11.65 3.13
N ALA A 151 -2.48 -11.90 2.51
CA ALA A 151 -1.19 -12.10 3.16
C ALA A 151 -0.18 -11.00 2.80
N LEU A 152 0.74 -10.73 3.72
CA LEU A 152 1.88 -9.85 3.53
C LEU A 152 3.04 -10.62 2.90
N ARG A 153 3.57 -10.08 1.80
CA ARG A 153 4.66 -10.64 0.99
C ARG A 153 5.78 -9.63 0.89
N ILE A 154 7.02 -10.09 1.04
CA ILE A 154 8.21 -9.25 0.99
C ILE A 154 9.13 -9.71 -0.14
N ILE A 155 9.48 -8.78 -1.03
CA ILE A 155 10.49 -9.02 -2.08
C ILE A 155 11.89 -9.04 -1.42
N PRO A 156 12.61 -10.17 -1.45
CA PRO A 156 13.94 -10.26 -0.86
C PRO A 156 14.95 -9.41 -1.65
N ARG A 157 16.08 -9.09 -1.02
CA ARG A 157 17.22 -8.54 -1.77
C ARG A 157 17.74 -9.55 -2.79
N SER A 158 18.08 -9.11 -4.00
CA SER A 158 18.79 -9.90 -5.00
C SER A 158 20.23 -10.21 -4.54
N LYS A 159 20.94 -11.08 -5.27
CA LYS A 159 22.36 -11.36 -4.99
C LYS A 159 23.21 -10.09 -5.12
N ASP A 160 22.93 -9.28 -6.14
CA ASP A 160 23.67 -8.06 -6.44
C ASP A 160 23.39 -6.98 -5.39
N GLU A 161 22.13 -6.83 -4.97
CA GLU A 161 21.75 -5.90 -3.89
C GLU A 161 22.41 -6.27 -2.56
N ARG A 162 22.55 -7.57 -2.26
CA ARG A 162 23.29 -8.03 -1.08
C ARG A 162 24.78 -7.73 -1.17
N ALA A 163 25.38 -7.81 -2.36
CA ALA A 163 26.79 -7.46 -2.57
C ALA A 163 27.02 -5.95 -2.45
N ALA A 164 26.16 -5.14 -3.07
CA ALA A 164 26.19 -3.67 -2.98
C ALA A 164 26.03 -3.19 -1.53
N ALA A 165 25.08 -3.78 -0.78
CA ALA A 165 24.88 -3.44 0.63
C ALA A 165 26.13 -3.72 1.50
N LYS A 166 26.88 -4.78 1.21
CA LYS A 166 28.15 -5.06 1.89
C LYS A 166 29.24 -4.03 1.57
N ALA A 167 29.14 -3.37 0.41
CA ALA A 167 29.99 -2.25 0.02
C ALA A 167 29.46 -0.89 0.50
N GLY A 168 28.43 -0.87 1.37
CA GLY A 168 27.82 0.36 1.89
C GLY A 168 26.90 1.08 0.90
N GLN A 169 26.56 0.45 -0.23
CA GLN A 169 25.64 1.01 -1.22
C GLN A 169 24.24 0.43 -1.00
N LEU A 170 23.36 1.24 -0.41
CA LEU A 170 21.95 0.93 -0.25
C LEU A 170 21.12 1.67 -1.31
N SER A 171 20.13 0.99 -1.85
CA SER A 171 19.20 1.55 -2.83
C SER A 171 17.82 0.92 -2.69
N SER A 172 16.79 1.75 -2.77
CA SER A 172 15.41 1.32 -2.91
C SER A 172 15.17 0.53 -4.20
N LEU A 173 14.22 -0.39 -4.15
CA LEU A 173 13.74 -1.11 -5.32
C LEU A 173 12.81 -0.20 -6.12
N ARG A 174 12.99 -0.11 -7.45
CA ARG A 174 12.06 0.65 -8.30
C ARG A 174 10.76 -0.13 -8.47
N ALA A 175 9.63 0.59 -8.59
CA ALA A 175 8.32 -0.02 -8.81
C ALA A 175 8.33 -0.98 -10.00
N LYS A 176 8.94 -0.59 -11.14
CA LYS A 176 9.05 -1.45 -12.31
C LYS A 176 9.84 -2.74 -12.09
N ASP A 177 10.88 -2.70 -11.28
CA ASP A 177 11.67 -3.88 -10.96
C ASP A 177 10.93 -4.80 -9.97
N ALA A 178 10.16 -4.22 -9.04
CA ALA A 178 9.28 -4.96 -8.15
C ALA A 178 8.20 -5.72 -8.92
N ILE A 179 7.47 -5.06 -9.83
CA ILE A 179 6.45 -5.73 -10.66
C ILE A 179 7.07 -6.84 -11.51
N ARG A 180 8.23 -6.59 -12.15
CA ARG A 180 8.95 -7.62 -12.90
C ARG A 180 9.31 -8.83 -12.03
N PHE A 181 9.67 -8.62 -10.77
CA PHE A 181 9.93 -9.69 -9.83
C PHE A 181 8.63 -10.47 -9.53
N LEU A 182 7.53 -9.78 -9.26
CA LEU A 182 6.22 -10.41 -9.03
C LEU A 182 5.71 -11.21 -10.22
N GLU A 183 6.04 -10.83 -11.45
CA GLU A 183 5.66 -11.58 -12.65
C GLU A 183 6.45 -12.90 -12.82
N LYS A 184 7.69 -12.97 -12.30
CA LYS A 184 8.65 -14.04 -12.63
C LYS A 184 9.03 -14.94 -11.47
N SER A 185 8.95 -14.42 -10.25
CA SER A 185 9.64 -14.99 -9.07
C SER A 185 8.75 -15.00 -7.83
N GLN A 186 7.43 -15.21 -7.98
CA GLN A 186 6.51 -15.26 -6.83
C GLN A 186 6.89 -16.33 -5.79
N ALA A 187 7.49 -17.45 -6.23
CA ALA A 187 7.96 -18.51 -5.34
C ALA A 187 9.12 -18.08 -4.43
N ASP A 188 9.85 -17.02 -4.80
CA ASP A 188 10.97 -16.48 -4.03
C ASP A 188 10.53 -15.40 -3.04
N LEU A 189 9.24 -15.04 -3.00
CA LEU A 189 8.70 -14.07 -2.05
C LEU A 189 8.82 -14.60 -0.62
N LEU A 190 9.24 -13.72 0.28
CA LEU A 190 9.25 -14.01 1.70
C LEU A 190 7.85 -13.82 2.26
N HIS A 191 7.42 -14.76 3.09
CA HIS A 191 6.29 -14.60 3.98
C HIS A 191 6.77 -14.92 5.39
N ILE A 192 6.82 -13.88 6.21
CA ILE A 192 7.31 -13.95 7.59
C ILE A 192 6.08 -13.78 8.47
N GLN A 193 5.56 -14.89 8.99
CA GLN A 193 4.28 -14.93 9.71
C GLN A 193 4.20 -13.86 10.81
N LEU A 194 5.22 -13.74 11.65
CA LEU A 194 5.23 -12.75 12.73
C LEU A 194 5.18 -11.30 12.19
N VAL A 195 5.84 -11.01 11.07
CA VAL A 195 5.77 -9.67 10.46
C VAL A 195 4.38 -9.38 9.93
N GLU A 196 3.71 -10.37 9.34
CA GLU A 196 2.32 -10.24 8.90
C GLU A 196 1.35 -10.01 10.07
N GLU A 197 1.48 -10.80 11.13
CA GLU A 197 0.62 -10.71 12.32
C GLU A 197 0.72 -9.32 12.96
N GLU A 198 1.94 -8.79 13.14
CA GLU A 198 2.16 -7.45 13.69
C GLU A 198 1.71 -6.36 12.72
N ALA A 199 2.04 -6.46 11.42
CA ALA A 199 1.65 -5.46 10.41
C ALA A 199 0.13 -5.34 10.24
N PHE A 200 -0.62 -6.43 10.42
CA PHE A 200 -2.08 -6.44 10.35
C PHE A 200 -2.75 -6.47 11.73
N TYR A 201 -2.00 -6.24 12.80
CA TYR A 201 -2.51 -6.36 14.17
C TYR A 201 -3.78 -5.53 14.41
N ARG A 202 -3.81 -4.30 13.89
CA ARG A 202 -4.94 -3.37 14.08
C ARG A 202 -6.22 -3.76 13.32
N ILE A 203 -6.10 -4.50 12.22
CA ILE A 203 -7.24 -4.94 11.38
C ILE A 203 -7.62 -6.41 11.60
N SER A 204 -6.96 -7.08 12.54
CA SER A 204 -7.18 -8.51 12.85
C SER A 204 -8.03 -8.72 14.11
N LYS A 205 -8.61 -7.65 14.66
CA LYS A 205 -9.44 -7.66 15.87
C LYS A 205 -10.92 -7.85 15.58
#